data_AF-A0A4Q3V6B0-F1
#
_entry.id   AF-A0A4Q3V6B0-F1
#
_cell.length_a   1.000
_cell.length_b   1.000
_cell.length_c   1.000
_cell.angle_alpha   90.00
_cell.angle_beta   90.00
_cell.angle_gamma   90.00
#
_symmetry.space_group_name_H-M   'P 1'
#
loop_
_entity.id
_entity.type
_entity.pdbx_description
1 polymer ?
#
loop_
_entity_poly.entity_id
_entity_poly.type
_entity_poly.pdbx_seq_one_letter_code
_entity_poly.pdbx_strand_id
1 'polypeptide(L)'
;MANYELIPAEGKAPNLRVGFGLQGIGTGNPGFFATSERSWAGNWGVISGYLGVGYRTNEDHGHLLGGFKWTPSTSPWTLGLQNDGHESHPFVSRNLGRGFTGGLYLVGLKSPGLMISYSK
;
A
#
# COMPACT_ATOMS: atom_id res chain seq x y z
N MET A 1 -5.37 7.14 -7.32
CA MET A 1 -5.80 5.79 -6.91
C MET A 1 -7.08 5.96 -6.11
N ALA A 2 -8.14 5.19 -6.37
CA ALA A 2 -9.36 5.22 -5.59
C ALA A 2 -9.52 3.86 -4.88
N ASN A 3 -9.57 3.85 -3.56
CA ASN A 3 -9.68 2.64 -2.76
C ASN A 3 -10.92 2.72 -1.87
N TYR A 4 -11.63 1.60 -1.74
CA TYR A 4 -12.77 1.46 -0.83
C TYR A 4 -12.43 0.43 0.25
N GLU A 5 -12.41 0.86 1.50
CA GLU A 5 -12.23 -0.05 2.62
C GLU A 5 -13.60 -0.67 2.95
N LEU A 6 -13.75 -1.98 2.70
CA LEU A 6 -15.03 -2.67 2.94
C LEU A 6 -15.18 -3.09 4.40
N ILE A 7 -14.07 -3.44 5.04
CA ILE A 7 -14.04 -3.83 6.45
C ILE A 7 -13.00 -2.96 7.14
N PRO A 8 -13.41 -1.92 7.90
CA PRO A 8 -12.48 -1.12 8.67
C PRO A 8 -11.78 -2.00 9.71
N ALA A 9 -10.49 -1.76 9.94
CA ALA A 9 -9.71 -2.48 10.95
C ALA A 9 -10.24 -2.18 12.36
N GLU A 10 -11.13 -3.00 12.90
CA GLU A 10 -11.46 -3.00 14.31
C GLU A 10 -10.60 -4.02 15.08
N GLY A 11 -9.75 -3.52 15.98
CA GLY A 11 -8.97 -4.35 16.90
C GLY A 11 -7.79 -5.11 16.26
N LYS A 12 -7.64 -6.40 16.63
CA LYS A 12 -6.54 -7.28 16.19
C LYS A 12 -6.83 -8.01 14.86
N ALA A 13 -8.02 -7.82 14.30
CA ALA A 13 -8.48 -8.49 13.09
C ALA A 13 -7.87 -7.83 11.85
N PRO A 14 -7.58 -8.60 10.79
CA PRO A 14 -7.16 -8.03 9.53
C PRO A 14 -8.31 -7.24 8.89
N ASN A 15 -8.00 -6.15 8.21
CA ASN A 15 -8.98 -5.44 7.38
C ASN A 15 -9.09 -6.08 6.00
N LEU A 16 -10.14 -5.72 5.27
CA LEU A 16 -10.30 -6.04 3.85
C LEU A 16 -10.55 -4.75 3.08
N ARG A 17 -9.68 -4.51 2.10
CA ARG A 17 -9.71 -3.36 1.21
C ARG A 17 -9.91 -3.86 -0.20
N VAL A 18 -10.90 -3.32 -0.90
CA VAL A 18 -11.03 -3.56 -2.34
C VAL A 18 -11.00 -2.23 -3.06
N GLY A 19 -10.39 -2.17 -4.23
CA GLY A 19 -10.27 -0.92 -4.93
C GLY A 19 -10.11 -1.10 -6.41
N PHE A 20 -10.22 0.02 -7.11
CA PHE A 20 -9.95 0.11 -8.53
C PHE A 20 -9.06 1.32 -8.78
N GLY A 21 -8.07 1.17 -9.64
CA GLY A 21 -7.18 2.27 -9.97
C GLY A 21 -5.91 1.82 -10.65
N LEU A 22 -4.96 2.74 -10.77
CA LEU A 22 -3.64 2.45 -11.35
C LEU A 22 -2.88 1.50 -10.40
N GLN A 23 -2.70 0.26 -10.82
CA GLN A 23 -1.95 -0.79 -10.10
C GLN A 23 -0.51 -0.90 -10.58
N GLY A 24 -0.27 -0.64 -11.86
CA GLY A 24 1.08 -0.56 -12.39
C GLY A 24 1.75 0.72 -11.94
N ILE A 25 2.57 0.65 -10.89
CA ILE A 25 3.23 1.82 -10.31
C ILE A 25 4.13 2.52 -11.35
N GLY A 26 4.80 1.76 -12.23
CA GLY A 26 5.60 2.31 -13.33
C GLY A 26 4.86 2.56 -14.64
N THR A 27 3.69 1.95 -14.84
CA THR A 27 2.99 1.93 -16.14
C THR A 27 1.65 2.65 -16.15
N GLY A 28 1.14 3.06 -14.99
CA GLY A 28 -0.19 3.67 -14.87
C GLY A 28 -1.33 2.70 -15.26
N ASN A 29 -1.09 1.40 -15.14
CA ASN A 29 -2.00 0.40 -15.66
C ASN A 29 -3.20 0.19 -14.71
N PRO A 30 -4.45 0.42 -15.16
CA PRO A 30 -5.61 0.30 -14.29
C PRO A 30 -5.94 -1.16 -13.96
N GLY A 31 -6.59 -1.38 -12.82
CA GLY A 31 -6.98 -2.71 -12.37
C GLY A 31 -7.83 -2.69 -11.10
N PHE A 32 -8.33 -3.88 -10.73
CA PHE A 32 -9.05 -4.13 -9.48
C PHE A 32 -8.19 -4.91 -8.50
N PHE A 33 -8.21 -4.55 -7.23
CA PHE A 33 -7.44 -5.25 -6.20
C PHE A 33 -8.30 -5.56 -5.00
N ALA A 34 -7.91 -6.62 -4.29
CA ALA A 34 -8.41 -6.95 -2.97
C ALA A 34 -7.20 -7.26 -2.08
N THR A 35 -6.99 -6.46 -1.03
CA THR A 35 -5.90 -6.65 -0.08
C THR A 35 -6.42 -6.72 1.35
N SER A 36 -5.73 -7.48 2.17
CA SER A 36 -5.96 -7.58 3.59
C SER A 36 -4.73 -7.11 4.34
N GLU A 37 -4.89 -6.18 5.27
CA GLU A 37 -3.81 -5.60 6.06
C GLU A 37 -4.02 -5.91 7.55
N ARG A 38 -2.92 -6.22 8.24
CA ARG A 38 -2.89 -6.35 9.69
C ARG A 38 -1.76 -5.52 10.27
N SER A 39 -2.06 -4.82 11.36
CA SER A 39 -1.10 -3.99 12.08
C SER A 39 -0.75 -4.57 13.45
N TRP A 40 0.50 -4.41 13.85
CA TRP A 40 1.04 -4.73 15.16
C TRP A 40 1.72 -3.48 15.71
N ALA A 41 1.29 -3.04 16.90
CA ALA A 41 1.86 -1.89 17.58
C ALA A 41 2.72 -2.35 18.77
N GLY A 42 3.85 -1.67 19.00
CA GLY A 42 4.72 -1.86 20.14
C GLY A 42 5.57 -0.62 20.42
N ASN A 43 6.51 -0.72 21.37
CA ASN A 43 7.39 0.40 21.74
C ASN A 43 8.27 0.88 20.57
N TRP A 44 8.52 0.00 19.59
CA TRP A 44 9.28 0.26 18.37
C TRP A 44 8.46 0.93 17.26
N GLY A 45 7.16 1.18 17.48
CA GLY A 45 6.24 1.76 16.50
C GLY A 45 5.17 0.79 16.01
N VAL A 46 4.71 0.97 14.78
CA VAL A 46 3.65 0.17 14.16
C VAL A 46 4.18 -0.48 12.89
N ILE A 47 4.13 -1.81 12.81
CA ILE A 47 4.38 -2.56 11.58
C ILE A 47 3.02 -3.00 11.07
N SER A 48 2.77 -2.85 9.78
CA SER A 48 1.63 -3.47 9.12
C SER A 48 2.11 -4.32 7.97
N GLY A 49 1.56 -5.52 7.85
CA GLY A 49 1.74 -6.40 6.71
C GLY A 49 0.44 -6.46 5.93
N TYR A 50 0.53 -6.48 4.61
CA TYR A 50 -0.63 -6.68 3.76
C TYR A 50 -0.35 -7.69 2.66
N LEU A 51 -1.39 -8.42 2.27
CA LEU A 51 -1.37 -9.42 1.21
C LEU A 51 -2.70 -9.38 0.48
N GLY A 52 -2.70 -9.67 -0.82
CA GLY A 52 -3.90 -9.65 -1.61
C GLY A 52 -3.68 -10.15 -3.03
N VAL A 53 -4.67 -9.87 -3.86
CA VAL A 53 -4.67 -10.17 -5.29
C VAL A 53 -5.02 -8.93 -6.08
N GLY A 54 -4.41 -8.79 -7.24
CA GLY A 54 -4.65 -7.75 -8.22
C GLY A 54 -4.99 -8.36 -9.57
N TYR A 55 -5.79 -7.65 -10.35
CA TYR A 55 -6.03 -7.93 -11.75
C TYR A 55 -5.89 -6.63 -12.53
N ARG A 56 -4.95 -6.59 -13.47
CA ARG A 56 -4.73 -5.44 -14.34
C ARG A 56 -5.49 -5.63 -15.65
N THR A 57 -5.99 -4.54 -16.24
CA THR A 57 -6.82 -4.61 -17.45
C THR A 57 -6.09 -5.10 -18.69
N ASN A 58 -4.76 -5.04 -18.71
CA ASN A 58 -3.93 -5.52 -19.83
C ASN A 58 -3.29 -6.90 -19.57
N GLU A 59 -3.61 -7.54 -18.45
CA GLU A 59 -3.16 -8.88 -18.11
C GLU A 59 -4.36 -9.84 -18.22
N ASP A 60 -4.08 -11.11 -18.50
CA ASP A 60 -5.08 -12.19 -18.64
C ASP A 60 -5.22 -13.03 -17.36
N HIS A 61 -4.43 -12.73 -16.33
CA HIS A 61 -4.42 -13.44 -15.06
C HIS A 61 -4.30 -12.47 -13.88
N GLY A 62 -4.71 -12.96 -12.70
CA GLY A 62 -4.48 -12.25 -11.45
C GLY A 62 -3.06 -12.48 -10.93
N HIS A 63 -2.53 -11.49 -10.22
CA HIS A 63 -1.22 -11.57 -9.58
C HIS A 63 -1.35 -11.30 -8.08
N LEU A 64 -0.38 -11.80 -7.32
CA LEU A 64 -0.32 -11.54 -5.89
C LEU A 64 0.16 -10.11 -5.64
N LEU A 65 -0.49 -9.44 -4.70
CA LEU A 65 -0.07 -8.15 -4.18
C LEU A 65 0.35 -8.34 -2.74
N GLY A 66 1.36 -7.63 -2.28
CA GLY A 66 1.71 -7.71 -0.86
C GLY A 66 2.77 -6.72 -0.46
N GLY A 67 3.10 -6.72 0.83
CA GLY A 67 4.12 -5.83 1.33
C GLY A 67 4.03 -5.61 2.82
N PHE A 68 4.86 -4.70 3.29
CA PHE A 68 4.84 -4.25 4.66
C PHE A 68 5.16 -2.76 4.75
N LYS A 69 4.74 -2.16 5.86
CA LYS A 69 5.08 -0.80 6.24
C LYS A 69 5.43 -0.75 7.71
N TRP A 70 6.35 0.13 8.08
CA TRP A 70 6.76 0.38 9.45
C TRP A 70 6.82 1.88 9.71
N THR A 71 6.11 2.31 10.73
CA THR A 71 6.16 3.68 11.26
C THR A 71 6.81 3.62 12.64
N PRO A 72 8.05 4.09 12.82
CA PRO A 72 8.71 4.13 14.12
C PRO A 72 7.94 5.02 15.09
N SER A 73 7.92 4.67 16.39
CA SER A 73 7.27 5.46 17.44
C SER A 73 7.85 6.87 17.58
N THR A 74 9.11 7.06 17.17
CA THR A 74 9.87 8.31 17.28
C THR A 74 9.88 9.14 16.00
N SER A 75 9.21 8.69 14.92
CA SER A 75 9.30 9.32 13.60
C SER A 75 7.93 9.45 12.94
N PRO A 76 7.63 10.57 12.27
CA PRO A 76 6.41 10.70 11.47
C PRO A 76 6.51 9.98 10.11
N TRP A 77 7.68 9.41 9.79
CA TRP A 77 7.94 8.73 8.53
C TRP A 77 7.60 7.25 8.61
N THR A 78 7.00 6.75 7.55
CA THR A 78 6.70 5.35 7.32
C THR A 78 7.61 4.84 6.23
N LEU A 79 8.31 3.75 6.49
CA LEU A 79 9.12 3.02 5.51
C LEU A 79 8.36 1.77 5.10
N GLY A 80 8.48 1.34 3.86
CA GLY A 80 7.83 0.11 3.46
C GLY A 80 8.35 -0.46 2.16
N LEU A 81 7.85 -1.65 1.86
CA LEU A 81 8.07 -2.36 0.62
C LEU A 81 6.71 -2.80 0.09
N GLN A 82 6.42 -2.48 -1.16
CA GLN A 82 5.22 -2.93 -1.87
C GLN A 82 5.62 -3.83 -3.03
N ASN A 83 5.03 -5.00 -3.13
CA ASN A 83 5.13 -5.89 -4.28
C ASN A 83 3.81 -5.83 -5.06
N ASP A 84 3.91 -5.52 -6.36
CA ASP A 84 2.76 -5.36 -7.25
C ASP A 84 2.48 -6.60 -8.13
N GLY A 85 3.09 -7.73 -7.78
CA GLY A 85 3.05 -8.99 -8.53
C GLY A 85 4.20 -9.15 -9.53
N HIS A 86 4.88 -8.06 -9.89
CA HIS A 86 5.95 -8.06 -10.88
C HIS A 86 7.25 -7.52 -10.30
N GLU A 87 7.15 -6.40 -9.58
CA GLU A 87 8.28 -5.70 -9.02
C GLU A 87 8.05 -5.37 -7.55
N SER A 88 9.15 -5.08 -6.86
CA SER A 88 9.13 -4.59 -5.49
C SER A 88 9.55 -3.12 -5.45
N HIS A 89 8.77 -2.34 -4.72
CA HIS A 89 8.83 -0.89 -4.66
C HIS A 89 9.04 -0.47 -3.21
N PRO A 90 10.29 -0.22 -2.78
CA PRO A 90 10.50 0.40 -1.49
C PRO A 90 9.95 1.82 -1.53
N PHE A 91 9.38 2.25 -0.42
CA PHE A 91 8.78 3.57 -0.31
C PHE A 91 9.04 4.20 1.05
N VAL A 92 8.96 5.52 1.07
CA VAL A 92 8.91 6.35 2.25
C VAL A 92 7.71 7.28 2.15
N SER A 93 6.91 7.34 3.20
CA SER A 93 5.72 8.19 3.24
C SER A 93 5.54 8.84 4.60
N ARG A 94 4.68 9.85 4.65
CA ARG A 94 4.32 10.56 5.88
C ARG A 94 2.84 10.89 5.85
N ASN A 95 2.19 10.74 7.00
CA ASN A 95 0.85 11.26 7.21
C ASN A 95 0.92 12.79 7.32
N LEU A 96 0.21 13.49 6.43
CA LEU A 96 0.17 14.96 6.34
C LEU A 96 -1.01 15.55 7.12
N GLY A 97 -1.75 14.72 7.86
CA GLY A 97 -2.98 15.09 8.56
C GLY A 97 -4.22 15.00 7.67
N ARG A 98 -5.40 15.03 8.30
CA ARG A 98 -6.72 15.04 7.63
C ARG A 98 -6.94 13.89 6.63
N GLY A 99 -6.36 12.72 6.91
CA GLY A 99 -6.48 11.56 6.03
C GLY A 99 -5.52 11.55 4.84
N PHE A 100 -4.68 12.57 4.67
CA PHE A 100 -3.71 12.61 3.58
C PHE A 100 -2.40 11.91 3.96
N THR A 101 -1.89 11.11 3.04
CA THR A 101 -0.54 10.55 3.09
C THR A 101 0.18 10.89 1.80
N GLY A 102 1.38 11.45 1.93
CA GLY A 102 2.28 11.74 0.80
C GLY A 102 3.58 10.97 0.93
N GLY A 103 4.23 10.65 -0.19
CA GLY A 103 5.49 9.92 -0.14
C GLY A 103 6.19 9.75 -1.50
N LEU A 104 7.28 9.01 -1.46
CA LEU A 104 8.08 8.62 -2.61
C LEU A 104 8.26 7.10 -2.62
N TYR A 105 8.31 6.50 -3.79
CA TYR A 105 8.70 5.10 -3.97
C TYR A 105 9.74 4.97 -5.09
N LEU A 106 10.43 3.84 -5.15
CA LEU A 106 11.33 3.49 -6.25
C LEU A 106 10.77 2.34 -7.08
N VAL A 107 10.58 2.55 -8.37
CA VAL A 107 10.25 1.50 -9.35
C VAL A 107 11.51 0.75 -9.73
N GLY A 108 11.51 -0.58 -9.58
CA GLY A 108 12.68 -1.42 -9.83
C GLY A 108 13.98 -0.94 -9.16
N LEU A 109 13.89 -0.26 -8.00
CA LEU A 109 15.00 0.40 -7.31
C LEU A 109 15.73 1.51 -8.10
N LYS A 110 15.17 1.95 -9.23
CA LYS A 110 15.84 2.87 -10.18
C LYS A 110 15.11 4.19 -10.36
N SER A 111 13.79 4.14 -10.52
CA SER A 111 13.02 5.32 -10.93
C SER A 111 12.17 5.85 -9.77
N PRO A 112 12.37 7.08 -9.30
CA PRO A 112 11.54 7.65 -8.25
C PRO A 112 10.15 7.98 -8.78
N GLY A 113 9.13 7.73 -7.97
CA GLY A 113 7.75 8.15 -8.22
C GLY A 113 7.11 8.73 -6.97
N LEU A 114 6.02 9.49 -7.17
CA LEU A 114 5.26 10.13 -6.10
C LEU A 114 4.05 9.28 -5.72
N MET A 115 3.81 9.12 -4.43
CA MET A 115 2.56 8.56 -3.91
C MET A 115 1.77 9.63 -3.16
N ILE A 116 0.47 9.67 -3.43
CA ILE A 116 -0.51 10.47 -2.70
C ILE A 116 -1.71 9.57 -2.44
N SER A 117 -2.12 9.52 -1.19
CA SER A 117 -3.29 8.75 -0.73
C SER A 117 -4.17 9.63 0.13
N TYR A 118 -5.47 9.41 0.05
CA TYR A 118 -6.47 10.01 0.91
C TYR A 118 -7.34 8.88 1.50
N SER A 119 -7.41 8.79 2.82
CA SER A 119 -8.30 7.87 3.55
C SER A 119 -9.23 8.69 4.44
N LYS A 120 -10.53 8.56 4.23
CA LYS A 120 -11.57 9.24 5.02
C LYS A 120 -12.02 8.38 6.20
#